data_AF-A0A516P530-F1
#
_entry.id   AF-A0A516P530-F1
#
_cell.length_a   1.000
_cell.length_b   1.000
_cell.length_c   1.000
_cell.angle_alpha   90.00
_cell.angle_beta   90.00
_cell.angle_gamma   90.00
#
_symmetry.space_group_name_H-M   'P 1'
#
loop_
_entity.id
_entity.type
_entity.pdbx_description
1 polymer ?
#
loop_
_entity_poly.entity_id
_entity_poly.type
_entity_poly.pdbx_seq_one_letter_code
_entity_poly.pdbx_strand_id
1 'polypeptide(L)'
;MLISIHMMLVHFLFFSPDDLFALAGLYKSGNIKELENFVMGVVTNSGTQYYLVIDNIENFGNFAESLFDGNTFDNDMINAYKNMYVKAYKITTTNSVSSNENQFLNYLSQNSSGLKLFKGSDNMKNWQLLEKDKNGNVIPKDCP
;
A
#
# COMPACT_ATOMS: atom_id res chain seq x y z
N MET A 1 8.06 24.67 -0.88
CA MET A 1 8.11 23.24 -1.22
C MET A 1 6.76 22.65 -0.85
N LEU A 2 5.88 22.44 -1.83
CA LEU A 2 4.54 21.90 -1.60
C LEU A 2 4.63 20.38 -1.79
N ILE A 3 4.55 19.64 -0.68
CA ILE A 3 4.36 18.19 -0.71
C ILE A 3 2.91 17.96 -1.17
N SER A 4 2.75 17.43 -2.38
CA SER A 4 1.43 17.15 -2.94
C SER A 4 0.88 15.87 -2.32
N ILE A 5 0.12 15.98 -1.23
CA ILE A 5 -0.58 14.86 -0.59
C ILE A 5 -1.91 14.67 -1.33
N HIS A 6 -2.02 13.61 -2.14
CA HIS A 6 -3.31 13.22 -2.74
C HIS A 6 -4.03 12.29 -1.77
N MET A 7 -4.98 12.83 -1.01
CA MET A 7 -5.76 12.07 -0.01
C MET A 7 -7.00 11.47 -0.68
N MET A 8 -7.01 10.15 -0.89
CA MET A 8 -8.18 9.43 -1.38
C MET A 8 -9.03 8.99 -0.18
N LEU A 9 -10.17 9.65 0.06
CA LEU A 9 -11.11 9.26 1.11
C LEU A 9 -11.98 8.11 0.63
N VAL A 10 -11.67 6.88 1.06
CA VAL A 10 -12.53 5.72 0.86
C VAL A 10 -12.72 4.99 2.19
N HIS A 11 -13.94 4.54 2.47
CA HIS A 11 -14.41 3.90 3.72
C HIS A 11 -13.74 2.55 4.05
N PHE A 12 -12.41 2.44 4.00
CA PHE A 12 -11.69 1.21 4.29
C PHE A 12 -10.84 1.31 5.56
N LEU A 13 -10.75 0.19 6.27
CA LEU A 13 -9.90 0.02 7.45
C LEU A 13 -8.41 -0.18 7.09
N PHE A 14 -8.07 -0.19 5.79
CA PHE A 14 -6.72 -0.47 5.28
C PHE A 14 -6.64 -0.15 3.76
N PHE A 15 -5.43 -0.13 3.17
CA PHE A 15 -5.26 -0.05 1.72
C PHE A 15 -6.01 -1.17 1.00
N SER A 16 -6.83 -0.77 0.04
CA SER A 16 -7.63 -1.64 -0.82
C SER A 16 -6.90 -1.95 -2.14
N PRO A 17 -7.36 -2.96 -2.89
CA PRO A 17 -6.90 -3.17 -4.26
C PRO A 17 -7.04 -1.92 -5.14
N ASP A 18 -8.15 -1.18 -5.02
CA ASP A 18 -8.38 0.02 -5.81
C ASP A 18 -7.30 1.09 -5.54
N ASP A 19 -6.83 1.22 -4.30
CA ASP A 19 -5.75 2.14 -3.94
C ASP A 19 -4.42 1.75 -4.62
N LEU A 20 -4.09 0.46 -4.65
CA LEU A 20 -2.88 -0.05 -5.32
C LEU A 20 -2.94 0.14 -6.84
N PHE A 21 -4.12 -0.08 -7.43
CA PHE A 21 -4.38 0.19 -8.84
C PHE A 21 -4.27 1.67 -9.17
N ALA A 22 -4.79 2.55 -8.31
CA ALA A 22 -4.65 3.99 -8.47
C ALA A 22 -3.17 4.41 -8.41
N LEU A 23 -2.41 3.90 -7.44
CA LEU A 23 -0.97 4.16 -7.31
C LEU A 23 -0.19 3.72 -8.56
N ALA A 24 -0.42 2.48 -8.99
CA ALA A 24 0.23 1.93 -10.18
C ALA A 24 -0.19 2.68 -11.47
N GLY A 25 -1.45 3.11 -11.58
CA GLY A 25 -1.93 3.94 -12.68
C GLY A 25 -1.25 5.32 -12.72
N LEU A 26 -1.09 5.98 -11.57
CA LEU A 26 -0.36 7.25 -11.45
C LEU A 26 1.12 7.08 -11.85
N TYR A 27 1.73 5.98 -11.46
CA TYR A 27 3.10 5.62 -11.87
C TYR A 27 3.20 5.42 -13.39
N LYS A 28 2.39 4.53 -13.97
CA LYS A 28 2.45 4.20 -15.41
C LYS A 28 2.14 5.40 -16.31
N SER A 29 1.30 6.33 -15.85
CA SER A 29 0.97 7.56 -16.59
C SER A 29 2.02 8.66 -16.45
N GLY A 30 3.10 8.45 -15.68
CA GLY A 30 4.13 9.47 -15.45
C GLY A 30 3.64 10.66 -14.61
N ASN A 31 2.52 10.49 -13.89
CA ASN A 31 1.91 11.55 -13.08
C ASN A 31 2.54 11.69 -11.69
N ILE A 32 3.52 10.84 -11.36
CA ILE A 32 4.36 10.98 -10.17
C ILE A 32 5.71 11.59 -10.60
N LYS A 33 5.90 12.88 -10.30
CA LYS A 33 7.10 13.64 -10.73
C LYS A 33 8.37 13.25 -9.98
N GLU A 34 8.25 13.00 -8.68
CA GLU A 34 9.37 12.68 -7.79
C GLU A 34 9.02 11.41 -7.03
N LEU A 35 9.34 10.25 -7.62
CA LEU A 35 9.00 8.93 -7.04
C LEU A 35 9.56 8.74 -5.64
N GLU A 36 10.79 9.23 -5.42
CA GLU A 36 11.50 9.13 -4.13
C GLU A 36 10.81 9.92 -3.00
N ASN A 37 10.07 10.97 -3.35
CA ASN A 37 9.35 11.83 -2.39
C ASN A 37 7.84 11.55 -2.36
N PHE A 38 7.38 10.60 -3.17
CA PHE A 38 5.96 10.32 -3.28
C PHE A 38 5.50 9.42 -2.12
N VAL A 39 4.43 9.87 -1.45
CA VAL A 39 3.74 9.09 -0.43
C VAL A 39 2.26 9.01 -0.77
N MET A 40 1.69 7.81 -0.71
CA MET A 40 0.25 7.62 -0.73
C MET A 40 -0.23 7.37 0.70
N GLY A 41 -1.16 8.18 1.17
CA GLY A 41 -1.67 8.07 2.54
C GLY A 41 -3.13 7.68 2.63
N VAL A 42 -3.45 6.91 3.67
CA VAL A 42 -4.84 6.61 4.06
C VAL A 42 -5.01 6.85 5.55
N VAL A 43 -6.15 7.42 5.92
CA VAL A 43 -6.61 7.53 7.31
C VAL A 43 -7.88 6.69 7.41
N THR A 44 -7.84 5.66 8.25
CA THR A 44 -8.92 4.70 8.40
C THR A 44 -10.00 5.23 9.33
N ASN A 45 -11.20 4.64 9.27
CA ASN A 45 -12.28 4.98 10.19
C ASN A 45 -11.97 4.66 11.66
N SER A 46 -10.97 3.80 11.92
CA SER A 46 -10.46 3.52 13.27
C SER A 46 -9.44 4.55 13.77
N GLY A 47 -9.20 5.63 13.01
CA GLY A 47 -8.19 6.66 13.31
C GLY A 47 -6.76 6.23 13.01
N THR A 48 -6.56 5.04 12.46
CA THR A 48 -5.24 4.52 12.11
C THR A 48 -4.77 5.13 10.80
N GLN A 49 -3.51 5.52 10.72
CA GLN A 49 -2.98 6.23 9.56
C GLN A 49 -1.81 5.45 8.98
N TYR A 50 -1.76 5.38 7.65
CA TYR A 50 -0.68 4.70 6.95
C TYR A 50 -0.16 5.53 5.79
N TYR A 51 1.13 5.36 5.51
CA TYR A 51 1.74 5.74 4.24
C TYR A 51 2.27 4.51 3.51
N LEU A 52 2.08 4.51 2.20
CA LEU A 52 2.81 3.69 1.26
C LEU A 52 3.88 4.56 0.59
N VAL A 53 5.10 4.03 0.56
CA VAL A 53 6.26 4.66 -0.06
C VAL A 53 6.85 3.69 -1.08
N ILE A 54 7.27 4.23 -2.23
CA ILE A 54 8.01 3.48 -3.24
C ILE A 54 9.48 3.48 -2.81
N ASP A 55 9.96 2.34 -2.31
CA ASP A 55 11.32 2.18 -1.79
C ASP A 55 12.28 1.62 -2.86
N ASN A 56 11.76 0.76 -3.74
CA ASN A 56 12.50 0.22 -4.86
C ASN A 56 11.70 0.43 -6.14
N ILE A 57 12.14 1.41 -6.96
CA ILE A 57 11.45 1.84 -8.18
C ILE A 57 11.37 0.72 -9.22
N GLU A 58 12.43 -0.08 -9.38
CA GLU A 58 12.47 -1.18 -10.35
C GLU A 58 11.43 -2.26 -9.99
N ASN A 59 11.45 -2.71 -8.74
CA ASN A 59 10.49 -3.67 -8.21
C ASN A 59 9.06 -3.14 -8.29
N PHE A 60 8.86 -1.87 -7.94
CA PHE A 60 7.54 -1.26 -8.04
C PHE A 60 7.07 -1.12 -9.49
N GLY A 61 7.96 -0.85 -10.45
CA GLY A 61 7.64 -0.87 -11.87
C GLY A 61 7.13 -2.23 -12.34
N ASN A 62 7.87 -3.30 -12.02
CA ASN A 62 7.47 -4.68 -12.35
C ASN A 62 6.15 -5.07 -11.68
N PHE A 63 5.97 -4.68 -10.42
CA PHE A 63 4.72 -4.91 -9.70
C PHE A 63 3.57 -4.14 -10.33
N ALA A 64 3.73 -2.84 -10.62
CA ALA A 64 2.74 -2.02 -11.28
C ALA A 64 2.36 -2.59 -12.65
N GLU A 65 3.31 -3.09 -13.43
CA GLU A 65 3.03 -3.78 -14.68
C GLU A 65 2.17 -5.03 -14.48
N SER A 66 2.45 -5.83 -13.45
CA SER A 66 1.66 -7.04 -13.14
C SER A 66 0.19 -6.77 -12.79
N LEU A 67 -0.14 -5.53 -12.42
CA LEU A 67 -1.51 -5.11 -12.11
C LEU A 67 -2.32 -4.77 -13.37
N PHE A 68 -1.72 -4.66 -14.55
CA PHE A 68 -2.42 -4.28 -15.77
C PHE A 68 -2.14 -5.27 -16.92
N ASP A 69 -3.19 -5.63 -17.66
CA ASP A 69 -3.01 -6.18 -19.00
C ASP A 69 -2.81 -5.03 -20.00
N GLY A 70 -1.55 -4.76 -20.35
CA GLY A 70 -1.18 -3.61 -21.17
C GLY A 70 -1.37 -2.27 -20.45
N ASN A 71 -2.11 -1.34 -21.07
CA ASN A 71 -2.35 0.03 -20.57
C ASN A 71 -3.81 0.30 -20.19
N THR A 72 -4.66 -0.73 -20.19
CA THR A 72 -6.11 -0.58 -20.02
C THR A 72 -6.58 -1.06 -18.64
N PHE A 73 -7.54 -0.34 -18.08
CA PHE A 73 -8.27 -0.74 -16.89
C PHE A 73 -9.37 -1.73 -17.29
N ASP A 74 -9.24 -2.98 -16.85
CA ASP A 74 -10.28 -4.00 -16.99
C ASP A 74 -10.95 -4.23 -15.63
N ASN A 75 -12.27 -3.98 -15.57
CA ASN A 75 -13.06 -4.20 -14.36
C ASN A 75 -13.08 -5.67 -13.92
N ASP A 76 -13.02 -6.61 -14.86
CA ASP A 76 -12.98 -8.04 -14.54
C ASP A 76 -11.66 -8.41 -13.88
N MET A 77 -10.56 -7.83 -14.33
CA MET A 77 -9.25 -7.99 -13.71
C MET A 77 -9.20 -7.38 -12.30
N ILE A 78 -9.76 -6.19 -12.08
CA ILE A 78 -9.85 -5.60 -10.73
C ILE A 78 -10.68 -6.49 -9.80
N ASN A 79 -11.81 -7.02 -10.28
CA ASN A 79 -12.64 -7.93 -9.49
C ASN A 79 -11.91 -9.25 -9.18
N ALA A 80 -11.16 -9.80 -10.13
CA ALA A 80 -10.29 -10.95 -9.90
C ALA A 80 -9.22 -10.62 -8.84
N TYR A 81 -8.63 -9.44 -8.90
CA TYR A 81 -7.63 -8.98 -7.93
C TYR A 81 -8.21 -8.80 -6.54
N LYS A 82 -9.41 -8.19 -6.42
CA LYS A 82 -10.16 -8.08 -5.17
C LYS A 82 -10.43 -9.45 -4.55
N ASN A 83 -10.82 -10.42 -5.36
CA ASN A 83 -11.01 -11.79 -4.93
C ASN A 83 -9.70 -12.44 -4.46
N MET A 84 -8.59 -12.25 -5.16
CA MET A 84 -7.27 -12.74 -4.75
C MET A 84 -6.82 -12.12 -3.42
N TYR A 85 -6.96 -10.80 -3.28
CA TYR A 85 -6.60 -10.05 -2.09
C TYR A 85 -7.32 -10.57 -0.83
N VAL A 86 -8.62 -10.87 -0.96
CA VAL A 86 -9.43 -11.45 0.12
C VAL A 86 -9.16 -12.94 0.31
N LYS A 87 -9.07 -13.75 -0.75
CA LYS A 87 -9.02 -15.22 -0.61
C LYS A 87 -7.61 -15.75 -0.35
N ALA A 88 -6.61 -15.22 -1.06
CA ALA A 88 -5.22 -15.69 -0.95
C ALA A 88 -4.49 -15.00 0.20
N TYR A 89 -4.61 -13.67 0.29
CA TYR A 89 -3.90 -12.87 1.29
C TYR A 89 -4.71 -12.65 2.58
N LYS A 90 -6.01 -12.96 2.56
CA LYS A 90 -6.94 -12.88 3.70
C LYS A 90 -7.22 -11.46 4.18
N ILE A 91 -6.84 -10.43 3.41
CA ILE A 91 -6.97 -9.03 3.80
C ILE A 91 -8.42 -8.59 3.61
N THR A 92 -9.09 -8.23 4.71
CA THR A 92 -10.51 -7.88 4.70
C THR A 92 -10.79 -6.70 5.62
N THR A 93 -11.94 -6.04 5.42
CA THR A 93 -12.41 -4.99 6.31
C THR A 93 -12.87 -5.49 7.68
N THR A 94 -13.02 -6.79 7.88
CA THR A 94 -13.51 -7.36 9.15
C THR A 94 -12.38 -7.86 10.04
N ASN A 95 -11.15 -7.94 9.53
CA ASN A 95 -9.98 -8.32 10.30
C ASN A 95 -9.59 -7.24 11.33
N SER A 96 -8.87 -7.66 12.37
CA SER A 96 -8.19 -6.71 13.25
C SER A 96 -7.11 -5.94 12.49
N VAL A 97 -6.80 -4.74 12.97
CA VAL A 97 -5.72 -3.89 12.42
C VAL A 97 -4.40 -4.68 12.30
N SER A 98 -3.97 -5.33 13.39
CA SER A 98 -2.74 -6.12 13.41
C SER A 98 -2.73 -7.30 12.42
N SER A 99 -3.90 -7.92 12.20
CA SER A 99 -4.05 -9.02 11.24
C SER A 99 -3.89 -8.52 9.80
N ASN A 100 -4.50 -7.37 9.46
CA ASN A 100 -4.33 -6.76 8.15
C ASN A 100 -2.91 -6.25 7.91
N GLU A 101 -2.27 -5.60 8.89
CA GLU A 101 -0.87 -5.20 8.81
C GLU A 101 0.03 -6.40 8.49
N ASN A 102 -0.16 -7.51 9.23
CA ASN A 102 0.58 -8.75 9.03
C ASN A 102 0.42 -9.32 7.62
N GLN A 103 -0.82 -9.43 7.15
CA GLN A 103 -1.15 -10.02 5.86
C GLN A 103 -0.74 -9.12 4.69
N PHE A 104 -0.85 -7.81 4.85
CA PHE A 104 -0.45 -6.86 3.84
C PHE A 104 1.07 -6.82 3.67
N LEU A 105 1.85 -6.87 4.76
CA LEU A 105 3.30 -7.00 4.65
C LEU A 105 3.71 -8.29 3.91
N ASN A 106 3.00 -9.40 4.16
CA ASN A 106 3.23 -10.63 3.39
C ASN A 106 2.89 -10.43 1.91
N TYR A 107 1.77 -9.78 1.61
CA TYR A 107 1.39 -9.44 0.25
C TYR A 107 2.46 -8.59 -0.46
N LEU A 108 2.93 -7.51 0.16
CA LEU A 108 3.95 -6.64 -0.42
C LEU A 108 5.26 -7.39 -0.68
N SER A 109 5.67 -8.26 0.24
CA SER A 109 6.90 -9.06 0.11
C SER A 109 6.77 -10.15 -0.95
N GLN A 110 5.67 -10.91 -0.97
CA GLN A 110 5.48 -12.03 -1.90
C GLN A 110 5.36 -11.57 -3.35
N ASN A 111 4.81 -10.37 -3.57
CA ASN A 111 4.71 -9.77 -4.90
C ASN A 111 5.93 -8.94 -5.27
N SER A 112 6.99 -8.93 -4.45
CA SER A 112 8.17 -8.07 -4.65
C SER A 112 7.79 -6.63 -5.01
N SER A 113 6.82 -6.07 -4.28
CA SER A 113 6.09 -4.87 -4.71
C SER A 113 6.93 -3.60 -4.82
N GLY A 114 8.13 -3.56 -4.22
CA GLY A 114 8.92 -2.34 -4.09
C GLY A 114 8.31 -1.29 -3.15
N LEU A 115 7.20 -1.61 -2.48
CA LEU A 115 6.50 -0.73 -1.55
C LEU A 115 6.88 -1.02 -0.10
N LYS A 116 6.89 0.04 0.72
CA LYS A 116 6.99 -0.04 2.18
C LYS A 116 5.77 0.59 2.84
N LEU A 117 5.35 -0.01 3.96
CA LEU A 117 4.23 0.46 4.77
C LEU A 117 4.75 1.17 6.02
N PHE A 118 4.34 2.42 6.21
CA PHE A 118 4.58 3.18 7.42
C PHE A 118 3.27 3.38 8.17
N LYS A 119 3.34 3.37 9.50
CA LYS A 119 2.21 3.64 10.39
C LYS A 119 2.45 4.93 11.16
N GLY A 120 1.44 5.79 11.17
CA GLY A 120 1.45 7.02 11.95
C GLY A 120 1.11 6.78 13.41
N SER A 121 1.70 7.59 14.30
CA SER A 121 1.24 7.72 15.69
C SER A 121 -0.15 8.36 15.75
N ASP A 122 -0.83 8.27 16.89
CA ASP A 122 -2.20 8.79 17.06
C ASP A 122 -2.35 10.28 16.69
N ASN A 123 -1.27 11.06 16.78
CA ASN A 123 -1.22 12.48 16.45
C ASN A 123 -0.55 12.81 15.10
N MET A 124 -0.25 11.79 14.27
CA MET A 124 0.43 11.89 12.98
C MET A 124 1.84 12.51 13.02
N LYS A 125 2.44 12.67 14.21
CA LYS A 125 3.75 13.35 14.36
C LYS A 125 4.93 12.42 14.13
N ASN A 126 4.77 11.14 14.40
CA ASN A 126 5.81 10.13 14.24
C ASN A 126 5.32 9.05 13.28
N TRP A 127 6.23 8.58 12.45
CA TRP A 127 5.97 7.53 11.47
C TRP A 127 6.96 6.40 11.70
N GLN A 128 6.45 5.18 11.78
CA GLN A 128 7.26 3.99 11.98
C GLN A 128 7.10 3.08 10.78
N LEU A 129 8.23 2.62 10.24
CA LEU A 129 8.25 1.59 9.22
C LEU A 129 7.76 0.28 9.84
N LEU A 130 6.78 -0.37 9.22
CA LEU A 130 6.36 -1.71 9.61
C LEU A 130 7.14 -2.74 8.79
N GLU A 131 7.84 -3.63 9.49
CA GLU A 131 8.63 -4.70 8.89
C GLU A 131 8.33 -6.04 9.57
N LYS A 132 8.76 -7.13 8.91
CA LYS A 132 8.73 -8.47 9.49
C LYS A 132 10.07 -8.78 10.14
N ASP A 133 10.05 -9.25 11.39
CA ASP A 133 11.24 -9.86 12.00
C ASP A 133 11.54 -11.24 11.39
N LYS A 134 12.65 -11.86 11.82
CA LYS A 134 13.05 -13.20 11.37
C LYS A 134 12.04 -14.31 11.71
N ASN A 135 11.14 -14.06 12.66
CA ASN A 135 10.11 -14.99 13.10
C ASN A 135 8.75 -14.72 12.41
N GLY A 136 8.69 -13.72 11.52
CA GLY A 136 7.47 -13.32 10.84
C GLY A 136 6.53 -12.42 11.66
N ASN A 137 6.95 -11.89 12.80
CA ASN A 137 6.18 -10.91 13.57
C ASN A 137 6.29 -9.53 12.93
N VAL A 138 5.21 -8.75 13.00
CA VAL A 138 5.25 -7.34 12.61
C VAL A 138 5.93 -6.54 13.71
N ILE A 139 7.00 -5.83 13.37
CA ILE A 139 7.73 -4.94 14.27
C ILE A 139 7.74 -3.52 13.71
N PRO A 140 7.48 -2.49 14.54
CA PRO A 140 7.72 -1.11 14.16
C PRO A 140 9.21 -0.80 14.24
N LYS A 141 9.70 -0.02 13.28
CA LYS A 141 11.06 0.50 13.24
C LYS A 141 10.99 2.01 13.04
N ASP A 142 11.60 2.75 13.94
CA ASP A 142 11.69 4.20 13.80
C ASP A 142 12.52 4.56 12.57
N CYS A 143 12.09 5.59 11.85
CA CYS A 143 12.93 6.22 10.84
C CYS A 143 14.11 6.91 11.56
N PRO A 144 15.37 6.62 11.17
CA PRO A 144 16.52 7.34 11.70
C PRO A 144 16.50 8.83 11.36
#